data_AF-A0A962YZJ6-F1
#
_entry.id   AF-A0A962YZJ6-F1
#
_cell.length_a   1.000
_cell.length_b   1.000
_cell.length_c   1.000
_cell.angle_alpha   90.00
_cell.angle_beta   90.00
_cell.angle_gamma   90.00
#
_symmetry.space_group_name_H-M   'P 1'
#
loop_
_entity.id
_entity.type
_entity.pdbx_description
1 polymer ?
#
loop_
_entity_poly.entity_id
_entity_poly.type
_entity_poly.pdbx_seq_one_letter_code
_entity_poly.pdbx_strand_id
1 'polypeptide(L)'
;KLTPELLAGLERMGEKSANNICAALEKSKETTLARFLYALGIREVGEATAHSLALHFGNLEGLMSAPVEALLEVPDVGPIVAEHIHAFFQQPHNQEVIAALLAAGIRWSEVETPRADQLPLAGKTLVLTGTLSRPRAEIKEQLQALGAKVSGSVSGKTDYLVAGTDAGSKLEKA
;
A
#
# COMPACT_ATOMS: atom_id res chain seq x y z
N LYS A 1 22.93 -17.24 -10.65
CA LYS A 1 22.55 -17.76 -9.31
C LYS A 1 23.81 -17.85 -8.48
N LEU A 2 23.80 -17.38 -7.23
CA LEU A 2 24.96 -17.44 -6.33
C LEU A 2 25.03 -18.84 -5.72
N THR A 3 26.21 -19.46 -5.72
CA THR A 3 26.44 -20.75 -5.04
C THR A 3 27.54 -20.59 -3.99
N PRO A 4 27.57 -21.42 -2.93
CA PRO A 4 28.62 -21.37 -1.92
C PRO A 4 30.02 -21.48 -2.51
N GLU A 5 30.21 -22.29 -3.56
CA GLU A 5 31.50 -22.51 -4.21
C GLU A 5 31.99 -21.25 -4.92
N LEU A 6 31.08 -20.52 -5.59
CA LEU A 6 31.40 -19.25 -6.24
C LEU A 6 31.79 -18.19 -5.20
N LEU A 7 31.07 -18.15 -4.08
CA LEU A 7 31.33 -17.18 -3.01
C LEU A 7 32.63 -17.48 -2.26
N ALA A 8 32.93 -18.75 -1.99
CA ALA A 8 34.16 -19.16 -1.30
C ALA A 8 35.44 -18.88 -2.11
N GLY A 9 35.33 -18.65 -3.42
CA GLY A 9 36.44 -18.23 -4.27
C GLY A 9 36.79 -16.74 -4.17
N LEU A 10 36.00 -15.93 -3.47
CA LEU A 10 36.21 -14.48 -3.35
C LEU A 10 37.19 -14.13 -2.22
N GLU A 11 37.92 -13.02 -2.39
CA GLU A 11 38.85 -12.54 -1.38
C GLU A 11 38.11 -12.25 -0.05
N ARG A 12 38.63 -12.80 1.06
CA ARG A 12 38.01 -12.75 2.41
C ARG A 12 36.70 -13.53 2.57
N MET A 13 36.32 -14.40 1.62
CA MET A 13 35.21 -15.35 1.78
C MET A 13 35.70 -16.78 2.00
N GLY A 14 35.64 -17.26 3.24
CA GLY A 14 35.80 -18.68 3.53
C GLY A 14 34.51 -19.47 3.33
N GLU A 15 34.61 -20.80 3.23
CA GLU A 15 33.46 -21.72 3.03
C GLU A 15 32.31 -21.46 4.02
N LYS A 16 32.62 -21.23 5.30
CA LYS A 16 31.62 -20.94 6.33
C LYS A 16 30.87 -19.64 6.04
N SER A 17 31.56 -18.59 5.62
CA SER A 17 30.96 -17.30 5.29
C SER A 17 30.09 -17.39 4.03
N ALA A 18 30.57 -18.11 3.00
CA ALA A 18 29.82 -18.37 1.78
C ALA A 18 28.50 -19.12 2.07
N ASN A 19 28.56 -20.18 2.87
CA ASN A 19 27.39 -20.93 3.31
C ASN A 19 26.40 -20.07 4.11
N ASN A 20 26.91 -19.23 5.02
CA ASN A 20 26.08 -18.32 5.81
C ASN A 20 25.34 -17.31 4.92
N ILE A 21 26.00 -16.77 3.89
CA ILE A 21 25.37 -15.84 2.93
C ILE A 21 24.28 -16.55 2.13
N CYS A 22 24.56 -17.72 1.58
CA CYS A 22 23.55 -18.49 0.85
C CYS A 22 22.34 -18.81 1.73
N ALA A 23 22.56 -19.24 2.98
CA ALA A 23 21.48 -19.49 3.93
C ALA A 23 20.68 -18.21 4.27
N ALA A 24 21.36 -17.07 4.42
CA ALA A 24 20.72 -15.79 4.68
C ALA A 24 19.88 -15.31 3.47
N LEU A 25 20.36 -15.51 2.24
CA LEU A 25 19.64 -15.18 1.01
C LEU A 25 18.38 -16.03 0.88
N GLU A 26 18.46 -17.34 1.11
CA GLU A 26 17.28 -18.21 1.11
C GLU A 26 16.25 -17.78 2.16
N LYS A 27 16.71 -17.44 3.37
CA LYS A 27 15.82 -16.93 4.42
C LYS A 27 15.16 -15.59 4.04
N SER A 28 15.88 -14.70 3.35
CA SER A 28 15.36 -13.39 2.94
C SER A 28 14.28 -13.45 1.85
N LYS A 29 14.09 -14.60 1.20
CA LYS A 29 13.01 -14.78 0.22
C LYS A 29 11.64 -14.68 0.86
N GLU A 30 11.51 -14.98 2.15
CA GLU A 30 10.30 -14.72 2.91
C GLU A 30 10.34 -13.29 3.45
N THR A 31 9.43 -12.44 2.97
CA THR A 31 9.38 -11.02 3.33
C THR A 31 7.94 -10.52 3.41
N THR A 32 7.75 -9.21 3.46
CA THR A 32 6.44 -8.54 3.31
C THR A 32 6.43 -7.67 2.06
N LEU A 33 5.25 -7.40 1.50
CA LEU A 33 5.12 -6.52 0.33
C LEU A 33 5.77 -5.15 0.58
N ALA A 34 5.54 -4.54 1.75
CA ALA A 34 6.15 -3.26 2.12
C ALA A 34 7.68 -3.30 2.08
N ARG A 35 8.30 -4.35 2.65
CA ARG A 35 9.77 -4.51 2.64
C ARG A 35 10.30 -4.79 1.24
N PHE A 36 9.56 -5.54 0.43
CA PHE A 36 9.90 -5.76 -0.97
C PHE A 36 9.90 -4.45 -1.75
N LEU A 37 8.83 -3.64 -1.66
CA LEU A 37 8.74 -2.34 -2.32
C LEU A 37 9.85 -1.38 -1.88
N TYR A 38 10.15 -1.34 -0.59
CA TYR A 38 11.26 -0.55 -0.07
C TYR A 38 12.61 -1.01 -0.66
N ALA A 39 12.83 -2.33 -0.77
CA ALA A 39 14.06 -2.90 -1.32
C ALA A 39 14.24 -2.65 -2.83
N LEU A 40 13.18 -2.34 -3.58
CA LEU A 40 13.27 -1.96 -4.99
C LEU A 40 13.95 -0.59 -5.19
N GLY A 41 14.04 0.23 -4.13
CA GLY A 41 14.75 1.53 -4.20
C GLY A 41 14.06 2.54 -5.10
N ILE A 42 12.72 2.53 -5.16
CA ILE A 42 11.94 3.50 -5.93
C ILE A 42 12.20 4.90 -5.35
N ARG A 43 12.49 5.86 -6.23
CA ARG A 43 12.84 7.23 -5.82
C ARG A 43 11.71 7.87 -5.01
N GLU A 44 12.06 8.52 -3.89
CA GLU A 44 11.14 9.12 -2.92
C GLU A 44 10.23 8.13 -2.15
N VAL A 45 10.38 6.82 -2.37
CA VAL A 45 9.63 5.80 -1.63
C VAL A 45 10.45 5.33 -0.43
N GLY A 46 10.13 5.90 0.74
CA GLY A 46 10.68 5.45 2.03
C GLY A 46 9.92 4.26 2.62
N GLU A 47 10.34 3.81 3.80
CA GLU A 47 9.70 2.69 4.52
C GLU A 47 8.22 2.96 4.81
N ALA A 48 7.88 4.17 5.25
CA ALA A 48 6.49 4.56 5.53
C ALA A 48 5.63 4.56 4.25
N THR A 49 6.13 5.15 3.16
CA THR A 49 5.43 5.17 1.87
C THR A 49 5.24 3.77 1.31
N ALA A 50 6.27 2.91 1.38
CA ALA A 50 6.18 1.52 0.96
C ALA A 50 5.13 0.74 1.77
N HIS A 51 5.00 1.04 3.07
CA HIS A 51 3.97 0.48 3.92
C HIS A 51 2.57 0.94 3.51
N SER A 52 2.37 2.25 3.31
CA SER A 52 1.10 2.81 2.85
C SER A 52 0.66 2.25 1.50
N LEU A 53 1.61 2.09 0.56
CA LEU A 53 1.35 1.45 -0.74
C LEU A 53 0.93 -0.02 -0.58
N ALA A 54 1.66 -0.79 0.23
CA ALA A 54 1.34 -2.19 0.46
C ALA A 54 -0.04 -2.37 1.12
N LEU A 55 -0.40 -1.49 2.06
CA LEU A 55 -1.71 -1.49 2.70
C LEU A 55 -2.84 -1.01 1.77
N HIS A 56 -2.56 -0.10 0.84
CA HIS A 56 -3.59 0.41 -0.07
C HIS A 56 -3.89 -0.58 -1.20
N PHE A 57 -2.87 -1.16 -1.82
CA PHE A 57 -3.04 -2.05 -2.97
C PHE A 57 -3.16 -3.53 -2.61
N GLY A 58 -2.61 -3.97 -1.47
CA GLY A 58 -2.67 -5.34 -0.96
C GLY A 58 -1.84 -6.38 -1.74
N ASN A 59 -1.70 -6.21 -3.05
CA ASN A 59 -0.93 -7.06 -3.95
C ASN A 59 -0.03 -6.23 -4.88
N LEU A 60 0.98 -6.88 -5.45
CA LEU A 60 2.00 -6.22 -6.27
C LEU A 60 1.45 -5.87 -7.66
N GLU A 61 0.64 -6.75 -8.24
CA GLU A 61 0.09 -6.61 -9.59
C GLU A 61 -0.81 -5.37 -9.72
N GLY A 62 -1.66 -5.13 -8.71
CA GLY A 62 -2.51 -3.95 -8.61
C GLY A 62 -1.71 -2.67 -8.50
N LEU A 63 -0.61 -2.67 -7.73
CA LEU A 63 0.29 -1.52 -7.66
C LEU A 63 1.04 -1.29 -8.98
N MET A 64 1.54 -2.35 -9.63
CA MET A 64 2.28 -2.26 -10.90
C MET A 64 1.44 -1.71 -12.05
N SER A 65 0.13 -1.99 -12.04
CA SER A 65 -0.83 -1.53 -13.05
C SER A 65 -1.55 -0.24 -12.67
N ALA A 66 -1.26 0.34 -11.50
CA ALA A 66 -1.95 1.52 -10.99
C ALA A 66 -1.67 2.76 -11.86
N PRO A 67 -2.72 3.50 -12.26
CA PRO A 67 -2.55 4.82 -12.85
C PRO A 67 -2.10 5.84 -11.77
N VAL A 68 -1.53 6.96 -12.21
CA VAL A 68 -1.03 8.03 -11.31
C VAL A 68 -2.13 8.52 -10.37
N GLU A 69 -3.37 8.58 -10.85
CA GLU A 69 -4.53 9.03 -10.08
C GLU A 69 -4.84 8.10 -8.90
N ALA A 70 -4.67 6.79 -9.06
CA ALA A 70 -4.87 5.84 -7.97
C ALA A 70 -3.74 5.93 -6.94
N LEU A 71 -2.51 6.17 -7.38
CA LEU A 71 -1.36 6.37 -6.48
C LEU A 71 -1.54 7.62 -5.61
N LEU A 72 -2.19 8.67 -6.12
CA LEU A 72 -2.54 9.88 -5.36
C LEU A 72 -3.57 9.66 -4.25
N GLU A 73 -4.32 8.55 -4.27
CA GLU A 73 -5.27 8.20 -3.20
C GLU A 73 -4.59 7.57 -1.98
N VAL A 74 -3.32 7.18 -2.13
CA VAL A 74 -2.53 6.56 -1.07
C VAL A 74 -2.09 7.64 -0.06
N PRO A 75 -2.28 7.42 1.26
CA PRO A 75 -1.73 8.31 2.27
C PRO A 75 -0.22 8.50 2.09
N ASP A 76 0.25 9.74 2.26
CA ASP A 76 1.66 10.13 2.14
C ASP A 76 2.26 10.03 0.72
N VAL A 77 1.44 9.84 -0.32
CA VAL A 77 1.86 9.88 -1.72
C VAL A 77 1.41 11.18 -2.37
N GLY A 78 2.39 12.05 -2.66
CA GLY A 78 2.20 13.28 -3.44
C GLY A 78 2.38 13.05 -4.95
N PRO A 79 2.11 14.07 -5.79
CA PRO A 79 2.19 13.96 -7.25
C PRO A 79 3.57 13.53 -7.75
N ILE A 80 4.65 14.06 -7.17
CA ILE A 80 6.02 13.70 -7.55
C ILE A 80 6.29 12.20 -7.26
N VAL A 81 5.85 11.73 -6.10
CA VAL A 81 6.05 10.32 -5.69
C VAL A 81 5.21 9.40 -6.56
N ALA A 82 3.96 9.76 -6.85
CA ALA A 82 3.07 9.01 -7.73
C ALA A 82 3.66 8.89 -9.15
N GLU A 83 4.19 9.97 -9.71
CA GLU A 83 4.86 9.95 -11.02
C GLU A 83 6.11 9.05 -11.02
N HIS A 84 6.95 9.12 -9.98
CA HIS A 84 8.12 8.24 -9.87
C HIS A 84 7.74 6.77 -9.76
N ILE A 85 6.73 6.43 -8.95
CA ILE A 85 6.24 5.05 -8.80
C ILE A 85 5.69 4.55 -10.14
N HIS A 86 4.81 5.33 -10.78
CA HIS A 86 4.23 4.95 -12.06
C HIS A 86 5.33 4.75 -13.12
N ALA A 87 6.23 5.74 -13.27
CA ALA A 87 7.32 5.67 -14.23
C ALA A 87 8.26 4.48 -13.95
N PHE A 88 8.54 4.16 -12.68
CA PHE A 88 9.34 3.00 -12.31
C PHE A 88 8.72 1.70 -12.82
N PHE A 89 7.41 1.49 -12.62
CA PHE A 89 6.74 0.28 -13.07
C PHE A 89 6.47 0.23 -14.58
N GLN A 90 6.48 1.37 -15.28
CA GLN A 90 6.38 1.40 -16.75
C GLN A 90 7.71 1.07 -17.47
N GLN A 91 8.85 1.05 -16.76
CA GLN A 91 10.14 0.72 -17.36
C GLN A 91 10.30 -0.80 -17.52
N PRO A 92 10.52 -1.32 -18.75
CA PRO A 92 10.65 -2.75 -19.00
C PRO A 92 11.73 -3.43 -18.15
N HIS A 93 12.88 -2.75 -17.97
CA HIS A 93 13.98 -3.27 -17.16
C HIS A 93 13.56 -3.55 -15.70
N ASN A 94 12.76 -2.67 -15.09
CA ASN A 94 12.32 -2.87 -13.70
C ASN A 94 11.32 -4.04 -13.62
N GLN A 95 10.44 -4.18 -14.61
CA GLN A 95 9.52 -5.32 -14.70
C GLN A 95 10.29 -6.65 -14.84
N GLU A 96 11.35 -6.69 -15.66
CA GLU A 96 12.22 -7.85 -15.81
C GLU A 96 12.92 -8.22 -14.50
N VAL A 97 13.45 -7.22 -13.77
CA VAL A 97 14.08 -7.43 -12.46
C VAL A 97 13.08 -7.98 -11.45
N ILE A 98 11.88 -7.40 -11.36
CA ILE A 98 10.81 -7.89 -10.47
C ILE A 98 10.43 -9.33 -10.83
N ALA A 99 10.22 -9.64 -12.11
CA ALA A 99 9.89 -10.99 -12.56
C ALA A 99 11.00 -12.00 -12.22
N ALA A 100 12.27 -11.63 -12.38
CA ALA A 100 13.40 -12.47 -12.02
C ALA A 100 13.49 -12.72 -10.51
N LEU A 101 13.18 -11.71 -9.68
CA LEU A 101 13.13 -11.82 -8.23
C LEU A 101 12.01 -12.76 -7.77
N LEU A 102 10.82 -12.64 -8.35
CA LEU A 102 9.70 -13.54 -8.08
C LEU A 102 10.02 -14.97 -8.52
N ALA A 103 10.60 -15.15 -9.72
CA ALA A 103 11.04 -16.46 -10.21
C ALA A 103 12.16 -17.08 -9.37
N ALA A 104 12.96 -16.27 -8.67
CA ALA A 104 13.97 -16.74 -7.72
C ALA A 104 13.36 -17.24 -6.39
N GLY A 105 12.04 -17.05 -6.19
CA GLY A 105 11.28 -17.58 -5.07
C GLY A 105 11.00 -16.59 -3.94
N ILE A 106 11.18 -15.28 -4.17
CA ILE A 106 10.75 -14.25 -3.20
C ILE A 106 9.24 -14.29 -3.08
N ARG A 107 8.76 -14.31 -1.83
CA ARG A 107 7.34 -14.42 -1.48
C ARG A 107 7.02 -13.64 -0.22
N TRP A 108 5.75 -13.25 -0.12
CA TRP A 108 5.14 -12.65 1.07
C TRP A 108 3.70 -13.15 1.16
N SER A 109 3.12 -13.09 2.36
CA SER A 109 1.68 -13.27 2.49
C SER A 109 0.98 -12.06 1.88
N GLU A 110 0.00 -12.30 1.02
CA GLU A 110 -0.89 -11.23 0.57
C GLU A 110 -1.58 -10.63 1.79
N VAL A 111 -1.58 -9.30 1.86
CA VAL A 111 -2.36 -8.60 2.87
C VAL A 111 -3.78 -8.59 2.33
N GLU A 112 -4.72 -9.20 3.06
CA GLU A 112 -6.15 -9.02 2.82
C GLU A 112 -6.47 -7.54 3.00
N THR A 113 -6.33 -6.78 1.92
CA THR A 113 -7.01 -5.51 1.79
C THR A 113 -8.47 -5.86 1.65
N PRO A 114 -9.34 -5.45 2.59
CA PRO A 114 -10.76 -5.64 2.38
C PRO A 114 -11.11 -4.91 1.09
N ARG A 115 -11.38 -5.68 0.02
CA ARG A 115 -11.75 -5.13 -1.28
C ARG A 115 -12.90 -4.18 -1.04
N ALA A 116 -12.82 -2.98 -1.59
CA ALA A 116 -13.91 -2.02 -1.54
C ALA A 116 -15.23 -2.73 -1.94
N ASP A 117 -15.22 -3.54 -2.98
CA ASP A 117 -16.35 -4.34 -3.47
C ASP A 117 -16.97 -5.34 -2.45
N GLN A 118 -16.32 -5.62 -1.32
CA GLN A 118 -16.86 -6.43 -0.21
C GLN A 118 -17.17 -5.62 1.05
N LEU A 119 -16.78 -4.36 1.09
CA LEU A 119 -17.01 -3.47 2.21
C LEU A 119 -18.40 -2.83 2.11
N PRO A 120 -19.20 -2.83 3.18
CA PRO A 120 -20.60 -2.42 3.15
C PRO A 120 -20.82 -0.96 2.73
N LEU A 121 -19.78 -0.11 2.81
CA LEU A 121 -19.85 1.32 2.49
C LEU A 121 -18.92 1.73 1.34
N ALA A 122 -18.43 0.79 0.54
CA ALA A 122 -17.53 1.13 -0.55
C ALA A 122 -18.15 2.05 -1.60
N GLY A 123 -17.36 3.04 -2.00
CA GLY A 123 -17.76 4.07 -2.96
C GLY A 123 -18.81 5.05 -2.40
N LYS A 124 -19.25 4.88 -1.14
CA LYS A 124 -20.22 5.77 -0.51
C LYS A 124 -19.54 6.98 0.11
N THR A 125 -20.03 8.16 -0.22
CA THR A 125 -19.57 9.40 0.41
C THR A 125 -20.44 9.72 1.62
N LEU A 126 -19.86 9.66 2.81
CA LEU A 126 -20.52 9.95 4.08
C LEU A 126 -20.15 11.34 4.56
N VAL A 127 -21.14 12.10 5.03
CA VAL A 127 -20.91 13.39 5.70
C VAL A 127 -21.27 13.26 7.17
N LEU A 128 -20.34 13.66 8.04
CA LEU A 128 -20.56 13.70 9.48
C LEU A 128 -21.10 15.07 9.89
N THR A 129 -22.25 15.13 10.57
CA THR A 129 -22.86 16.37 11.07
C THR A 129 -23.35 16.25 12.52
N GLY A 130 -23.40 17.37 13.23
CA GLY A 130 -23.82 17.44 14.65
C GLY A 130 -22.73 17.08 15.65
N THR A 131 -23.13 16.94 16.92
CA THR A 131 -22.28 16.49 18.03
C THR A 131 -22.33 14.96 18.09
N LEU A 132 -21.23 14.32 17.72
CA LEU A 132 -21.11 12.86 17.73
C LEU A 132 -20.72 12.38 19.13
N SER A 133 -21.19 11.19 19.50
CA SER A 133 -20.88 10.55 20.78
C SER A 133 -19.41 10.10 20.92
N ARG A 134 -18.67 10.06 19.80
CA ARG A 134 -17.24 9.70 19.74
C ARG A 134 -16.44 10.77 18.98
N PRO A 135 -15.11 10.85 19.18
CA PRO A 135 -14.25 11.74 18.41
C PRO A 135 -14.43 11.53 16.91
N ARG A 136 -14.55 12.64 16.17
CA ARG A 136 -14.72 12.61 14.70
C ARG A 136 -13.60 11.86 13.99
N ALA A 137 -12.39 11.88 14.54
CA ALA A 137 -11.24 11.15 14.02
C ALA A 137 -11.44 9.63 14.06
N GLU A 138 -11.90 9.08 15.18
CA GLU A 138 -12.14 7.64 15.34
C GLU A 138 -13.28 7.16 14.42
N ILE A 139 -14.36 7.95 14.31
CA ILE A 139 -15.47 7.62 13.41
C ILE A 139 -15.00 7.68 11.96
N LYS A 140 -14.17 8.66 11.61
CA LYS A 140 -13.60 8.76 10.26
C LYS A 140 -12.75 7.54 9.92
N GLU A 141 -11.87 7.11 10.82
CA GLU A 141 -11.08 5.89 10.65
C GLU A 141 -11.95 4.64 10.51
N GLN A 142 -12.98 4.49 11.35
CA GLN A 142 -13.91 3.34 11.27
C GLN A 142 -14.69 3.32 9.95
N LEU A 143 -15.17 4.48 9.50
CA LEU A 143 -15.90 4.58 8.24
C LEU A 143 -14.98 4.35 7.03
N GLN A 144 -13.74 4.85 7.08
CA GLN A 144 -12.73 4.58 6.06
C GLN A 144 -12.32 3.11 6.03
N ALA A 145 -12.20 2.45 7.19
CA ALA A 145 -11.98 1.01 7.29
C ALA A 145 -13.14 0.18 6.70
N LEU A 146 -14.35 0.75 6.69
CA LEU A 146 -15.53 0.18 6.03
C LEU A 146 -15.69 0.62 4.56
N GLY A 147 -14.68 1.27 3.96
CA GLY A 147 -14.64 1.65 2.55
C GLY A 147 -15.33 2.97 2.20
N ALA A 148 -15.81 3.74 3.19
CA ALA A 148 -16.52 4.99 2.97
C ALA A 148 -15.56 6.18 2.76
N LYS A 149 -15.96 7.11 1.88
CA LYS A 149 -15.31 8.41 1.72
C LYS A 149 -15.96 9.43 2.66
N VAL A 150 -15.24 9.92 3.67
CA VAL A 150 -15.81 10.87 4.65
C VAL A 150 -15.52 12.33 4.25
N SER A 151 -16.58 13.11 4.00
CA SER A 151 -16.53 14.54 3.66
C SER A 151 -17.07 15.42 4.80
N GLY A 152 -16.55 16.65 4.93
CA GLY A 152 -17.01 17.63 5.92
C GLY A 152 -18.19 18.50 5.45
N SER A 153 -18.59 18.40 4.17
CA SER A 153 -19.64 19.21 3.58
C SER A 153 -20.61 18.36 2.77
N VAL A 154 -21.90 18.63 2.92
CA VAL A 154 -22.97 18.02 2.12
C VAL A 154 -22.86 18.59 0.71
N SER A 155 -22.56 17.71 -0.25
CA SER A 155 -22.57 18.01 -1.68
C SER A 155 -23.54 17.06 -2.39
N GLY A 156 -23.88 17.33 -3.66
CA GLY A 156 -24.72 16.44 -4.47
C GLY A 156 -24.13 15.04 -4.74
N LYS A 157 -22.92 14.75 -4.24
CA LYS A 157 -22.26 13.44 -4.29
C LYS A 157 -22.29 12.72 -2.93
N THR A 158 -23.07 13.20 -1.96
CA THR A 158 -23.16 12.61 -0.62
C THR A 158 -24.20 11.50 -0.63
N ASP A 159 -23.79 10.27 -0.32
CA ASP A 159 -24.68 9.12 -0.24
C ASP A 159 -25.40 9.02 1.12
N TYR A 160 -24.71 9.37 2.21
CA TYR A 160 -25.26 9.24 3.56
C TYR A 160 -24.82 10.39 4.46
N LEU A 161 -25.77 10.91 5.25
CA LEU A 161 -25.52 11.90 6.30
C LEU A 161 -25.61 11.23 7.66
N VAL A 162 -24.50 11.18 8.40
CA VAL A 162 -24.46 10.66 9.76
C VAL A 162 -24.65 11.83 10.73
N ALA A 163 -25.82 11.86 11.36
CA ALA A 163 -26.26 12.92 12.26
C ALA A 163 -26.09 12.54 13.73
N GLY A 164 -25.33 13.33 14.50
CA GLY A 164 -25.28 13.26 15.95
C GLY A 164 -26.42 14.02 16.64
N THR A 165 -26.48 13.97 17.97
CA THR A 165 -27.41 14.82 18.77
C THR A 165 -27.04 16.30 18.50
N ASP A 166 -28.01 17.14 18.13
CA ASP A 166 -27.84 18.47 17.50
C ASP A 166 -27.42 18.48 16.01
N ALA A 167 -28.04 17.63 15.19
CA ALA A 167 -28.02 17.82 13.73
C ALA A 167 -28.97 18.96 13.29
N GLY A 168 -28.68 20.20 13.71
CA GLY A 168 -29.38 21.38 13.22
C GLY A 168 -29.27 21.55 11.69
N SER A 169 -30.30 22.12 11.06
CA SER A 169 -30.50 22.64 9.68
C SER A 169 -29.94 21.88 8.46
N LYS A 170 -29.12 20.84 8.62
CA LYS A 170 -28.55 19.99 7.56
C LYS A 170 -29.34 18.70 7.35
N LEU A 171 -30.24 18.35 8.28
CA LEU A 171 -31.23 17.29 8.10
C LEU A 171 -32.30 17.65 7.07
N GLU A 172 -32.59 18.94 6.85
CA GLU A 172 -33.65 19.37 5.91
C GLU A 172 -33.20 19.45 4.44
N LYS A 173 -31.92 19.25 4.15
CA LYS A 173 -31.34 19.40 2.80
C LYS A 173 -30.79 18.10 2.19
N ALA A 174 -30.93 16.97 2.89
CA ALA A 174 -30.43 15.66 2.47
C ALA A 174 -31.56 14.82 1.85
#